data_AF-A0A6J4PJ01-F1
#
_entry.id   AF-A0A6J4PJ01-F1
#
_cell.length_a   1.000
_cell.length_b   1.000
_cell.length_c   1.000
_cell.angle_alpha   90.00
_cell.angle_beta   90.00
_cell.angle_gamma   90.00
#
_symmetry.space_group_name_H-M   'P 1'
#
loop_
_entity.id
_entity.type
_entity.pdbx_description
1 polymer ?
#
loop_
_entity_poly.entity_id
_entity_poly.type
_entity_poly.pdbx_seq_one_letter_code
_entity_poly.pdbx_strand_id
1 'polypeptide(L)'
;MTFGSAHLFAPGTSAAQARGLLEAALAAGATRLDTAPSYGFGRSEDLVVAVAAAAGVPVTTKVGLEAVAPPSRARWATGRALRAVPPVEAAVRRVLRR
;
A
#
# COMPACT_ATOMS: atom_id res chain seq x y z
N MET A 1 7.36 -15.91 -0.55
CA MET A 1 6.60 -15.47 0.64
C MET A 1 6.15 -14.02 0.43
N THR A 2 4.96 -13.64 0.89
CA THR A 2 4.46 -12.24 0.82
C THR A 2 4.49 -11.61 2.21
N PHE A 3 4.96 -10.36 2.32
CA PHE A 3 4.93 -9.59 3.58
C PHE A 3 3.90 -8.46 3.50
N GLY A 4 3.02 -8.35 4.49
CA GLY A 4 1.93 -7.36 4.54
C GLY A 4 2.26 -6.13 5.40
N SER A 5 1.77 -4.95 4.99
CA SER A 5 2.12 -3.66 5.61
C SER A 5 0.98 -2.97 6.37
N ALA A 6 -0.06 -3.70 6.76
CA ALA A 6 -1.26 -3.12 7.40
C ALA A 6 -0.93 -2.34 8.69
N HIS A 7 0.02 -2.85 9.48
CA HIS A 7 0.43 -2.27 10.76
C HIS A 7 1.81 -1.60 10.72
N LEU A 8 2.34 -1.31 9.53
CA LEU A 8 3.67 -0.73 9.37
C LEU A 8 3.83 0.63 10.09
N PHE A 9 2.72 1.37 10.23
CA PHE A 9 2.66 2.65 10.94
C PHE A 9 1.70 2.59 12.14
N ALA A 10 1.77 1.50 12.92
CA ALA A 10 1.11 1.43 14.22
C ALA A 10 1.57 2.58 15.16
N PRO A 11 0.77 2.96 16.17
CA PRO A 11 1.18 3.97 17.15
C PRO A 11 2.56 3.65 17.74
N GLY A 12 3.45 4.65 17.74
CA GLY A 12 4.82 4.49 18.22
C GLY A 12 5.83 3.94 17.19
N THR A 13 5.41 3.59 15.98
CA THR A 13 6.32 3.18 14.90
C THR A 13 6.76 4.38 14.05
N SER A 14 8.06 4.65 14.03
CA SER A 14 8.67 5.65 13.14
C SER A 14 8.81 5.13 11.70
N ALA A 15 8.98 6.06 10.74
CA ALA A 15 9.23 5.69 9.35
C ALA A 15 10.53 4.88 9.16
N ALA A 16 11.56 5.13 9.97
CA ALA A 16 12.81 4.38 9.93
C ALA A 16 12.61 2.93 10.39
N GLN A 17 11.87 2.72 11.49
CA GLN A 17 11.53 1.37 11.97
C GLN A 17 10.64 0.62 10.97
N ALA A 18 9.65 1.30 10.39
CA ALA A 18 8.80 0.77 9.33
C ALA A 18 9.64 0.30 8.12
N ARG A 19 10.62 1.10 7.70
CA ARG A 19 11.52 0.75 6.59
C ARG A 19 12.40 -0.44 6.93
N GLY A 20 13.02 -0.43 8.11
CA GLY A 20 13.87 -1.53 8.58
C GLY A 20 13.13 -2.86 8.64
N LEU A 21 11.84 -2.85 9.00
CA LEU A 21 11.01 -4.06 8.99
C LEU A 21 10.80 -4.62 7.58
N LEU A 22 10.56 -3.76 6.58
CA LEU A 22 10.44 -4.20 5.18
C LEU A 22 11.76 -4.77 4.65
N GLU A 23 12.87 -4.09 4.93
CA GLU A 23 14.22 -4.55 4.54
C GLU A 23 14.56 -5.89 5.21
N ALA A 24 14.24 -6.06 6.50
CA ALA A 24 14.41 -7.32 7.21
C ALA A 24 13.53 -8.45 6.62
N ALA A 25 12.28 -8.15 6.25
CA ALA A 25 11.41 -9.14 5.61
C ALA A 25 11.97 -9.61 4.26
N LEU A 26 12.53 -8.69 3.46
CA LEU A 26 13.18 -9.02 2.19
C LEU A 26 14.45 -9.85 2.41
N ALA A 27 15.28 -9.47 3.39
CA ALA A 27 16.47 -10.25 3.77
C ALA A 27 16.10 -11.66 4.27
N ALA A 28 14.94 -11.82 4.89
CA ALA A 28 14.39 -13.11 5.30
C ALA A 28 13.71 -13.91 4.16
N GLY A 29 13.76 -13.43 2.91
CA GLY A 29 13.26 -14.15 1.74
C GLY A 29 11.83 -13.79 1.31
N ALA A 30 11.29 -12.65 1.76
CA ALA A 30 10.06 -12.12 1.15
C ALA A 30 10.32 -11.75 -0.32
N THR A 31 9.42 -12.17 -1.21
CA THR A 31 9.54 -11.96 -2.67
C THR A 31 8.40 -11.09 -3.23
N ARG A 32 7.55 -10.56 -2.35
CA ARG A 32 6.42 -9.68 -2.68
C ARG A 32 6.03 -8.88 -1.44
N LEU A 33 5.67 -7.61 -1.64
CA LEU A 33 5.12 -6.76 -0.60
C LEU A 33 3.63 -6.47 -0.86
N ASP A 34 2.81 -6.57 0.18
CA ASP A 34 1.37 -6.30 0.14
C ASP A 34 1.02 -5.03 0.92
N THR A 35 0.25 -4.15 0.31
CA THR A 35 -0.18 -2.89 0.88
C THR A 35 -1.64 -2.57 0.52
N ALA A 36 -2.12 -1.41 0.97
CA ALA A 36 -3.40 -0.83 0.59
C ALA A 36 -3.40 0.68 0.89
N PRO A 37 -4.21 1.49 0.18
CA PRO A 37 -4.32 2.92 0.45
C PRO A 37 -4.77 3.22 1.88
N SER A 38 -5.65 2.38 2.44
CA SER A 38 -6.14 2.52 3.81
C SER A 38 -5.07 2.23 4.88
N TYR A 39 -3.98 1.55 4.55
CA TYR A 39 -2.96 1.16 5.51
C TYR A 39 -2.08 2.36 5.89
N GLY A 40 -1.97 2.60 7.20
CA GLY A 40 -1.20 3.74 7.73
C GLY A 40 -1.68 5.11 7.23
N PHE A 41 -2.95 5.21 6.78
CA PHE A 41 -3.51 6.38 6.10
C PHE A 41 -2.72 6.79 4.85
N GLY A 42 -2.39 5.81 4.00
CA GLY A 42 -1.61 5.99 2.76
C GLY A 42 -0.09 5.93 2.96
N ARG A 43 0.41 6.15 4.19
CA ARG A 43 1.86 6.12 4.47
C ARG A 43 2.49 4.76 4.19
N SER A 44 1.77 3.67 4.47
CA SER A 44 2.26 2.32 4.17
C SER A 44 2.44 2.10 2.67
N GLU A 45 1.55 2.64 1.83
CA GLU A 45 1.67 2.51 0.38
C GLU A 45 2.88 3.28 -0.14
N ASP A 46 3.10 4.50 0.34
CA ASP A 46 4.25 5.34 -0.03
C ASP A 46 5.59 4.64 0.27
N LEU A 47 5.71 4.07 1.47
CA LEU A 47 6.94 3.40 1.88
C LEU A 47 7.15 2.04 1.18
N VAL A 48 6.09 1.23 1.04
CA VAL A 48 6.18 -0.08 0.38
C VAL A 48 6.59 0.06 -1.07
N VAL A 49 6.02 1.01 -1.81
CA VAL A 49 6.39 1.22 -3.23
C VAL A 49 7.86 1.61 -3.35
N ALA A 50 8.35 2.50 -2.48
CA ALA A 50 9.76 2.93 -2.50
C ALA A 50 10.72 1.77 -2.22
N VAL A 51 10.43 0.95 -1.21
CA VAL A 51 11.28 -0.21 -0.84
C VAL A 51 11.19 -1.32 -1.89
N ALA A 52 9.99 -1.61 -2.39
CA ALA A 52 9.79 -2.63 -3.42
C ALA A 52 10.52 -2.28 -4.72
N ALA A 53 10.45 -1.01 -5.14
CA ALA A 53 11.15 -0.52 -6.34
C ALA A 53 12.67 -0.66 -6.19
N ALA A 54 13.22 -0.30 -5.02
CA ALA A 54 14.65 -0.45 -4.75
C ALA A 54 15.10 -1.93 -4.73
N ALA A 55 14.25 -2.84 -4.25
CA ALA A 55 14.53 -4.26 -4.17
C ALA A 55 14.16 -5.06 -5.43
N GLY A 56 13.49 -4.44 -6.41
CA GLY A 56 13.03 -5.12 -7.63
C GLY A 56 11.96 -6.20 -7.38
N VAL A 57 11.15 -6.07 -6.31
CA VAL A 57 10.09 -7.03 -5.97
C VAL A 57 8.70 -6.50 -6.34
N PRO A 58 7.76 -7.38 -6.72
CA PRO A 58 6.39 -6.97 -7.03
C PRO A 58 5.64 -6.46 -5.80
N VAL A 59 4.68 -5.55 -6.03
CA VAL A 59 3.74 -5.03 -5.04
C VAL A 59 2.32 -5.51 -5.35
N THR A 60 1.58 -5.90 -4.31
CA THR A 60 0.12 -6.04 -4.35
C THR A 60 -0.52 -4.85 -3.62
N THR A 61 -1.51 -4.20 -4.22
CA THR A 61 -2.34 -3.15 -3.57
C THR A 61 -3.82 -3.52 -3.65
N LYS A 62 -4.66 -2.75 -2.94
CA LYS A 62 -6.11 -2.95 -2.84
C LYS A 62 -6.86 -1.67 -3.19
N VAL A 63 -8.15 -1.82 -3.43
CA VAL A 63 -9.11 -0.72 -3.62
C VAL A 63 -10.36 -1.03 -2.82
N GLY A 64 -11.26 -0.06 -2.72
CA GLY A 64 -12.54 -0.29 -2.06
C GLY A 64 -12.66 0.38 -0.70
N LEU A 65 -11.55 0.76 -0.09
CA LEU A 65 -11.52 1.43 1.22
C LEU A 65 -10.73 2.72 1.12
N GLU A 66 -11.24 3.78 1.72
CA GLU A 66 -10.56 5.06 1.76
C GLU A 66 -9.46 5.11 2.83
N ALA A 67 -8.47 5.97 2.58
CA ALA A 67 -7.44 6.36 3.53
C ALA A 67 -7.93 7.52 4.43
N VAL A 68 -9.13 7.44 4.99
CA VAL A 68 -9.65 8.48 5.91
C VAL A 68 -9.46 8.06 7.36
N ALA A 69 -9.04 9.00 8.19
CA ALA A 69 -9.59 9.09 9.53
C ALA A 69 -10.84 10.01 9.48
N PRO A 70 -11.87 9.80 10.32
CA PRO A 70 -12.94 8.80 10.20
C PRO A 70 -13.86 9.04 8.96
N PRO A 71 -14.82 8.16 8.63
CA PRO A 71 -15.32 8.04 7.26
C PRO A 71 -16.37 9.10 6.90
N SER A 72 -16.29 9.62 5.66
CA SER A 72 -17.48 10.11 4.96
C SER A 72 -17.78 9.15 3.80
N ARG A 73 -19.04 8.73 3.65
CA ARG A 73 -19.47 7.64 2.75
C ARG A 73 -19.33 7.93 1.24
N ALA A 74 -18.56 8.92 0.81
CA ALA A 74 -18.74 9.50 -0.52
C ALA A 74 -17.57 9.35 -1.51
N ARG A 75 -16.44 8.74 -1.17
CA ARG A 75 -15.34 8.62 -2.13
C ARG A 75 -14.68 7.25 -2.04
N TRP A 76 -14.24 6.75 -3.19
CA TRP A 76 -13.56 5.46 -3.30
C TRP A 76 -12.12 5.75 -3.71
N ALA A 77 -11.15 5.44 -2.84
CA ALA A 77 -9.75 5.72 -3.09
C ALA A 77 -9.15 4.73 -4.10
N THR A 78 -8.79 5.22 -5.29
CA THR A 78 -7.80 4.58 -6.14
C THR A 78 -6.42 4.86 -5.56
N GLY A 79 -5.77 3.84 -5.00
CA GLY A 79 -4.41 3.92 -4.44
C GLY A 79 -3.36 4.48 -5.39
N ARG A 80 -2.22 4.96 -4.87
CA ARG A 80 -1.09 5.42 -5.70
C ARG A 80 -0.52 4.31 -6.57
N ALA A 81 -0.47 3.07 -6.07
CA ALA A 81 0.01 1.94 -6.86
C ALA A 81 -0.86 1.70 -8.12
N LEU A 82 -2.15 2.07 -8.09
CA LEU A 82 -3.01 2.02 -9.28
C LEU A 82 -2.77 3.16 -10.24
N ARG A 83 -2.38 4.34 -9.74
CA ARG A 83 -1.99 5.48 -10.60
C ARG A 83 -0.78 5.17 -11.47
N ALA A 84 0.07 4.22 -11.05
CA ALA A 84 1.18 3.72 -11.84
C ALA A 84 0.74 2.78 -12.98
N VAL A 85 -0.53 2.35 -13.03
CA VAL A 85 -1.08 1.45 -14.05
C VAL A 85 -2.40 2.01 -14.60
N PRO A 86 -2.37 3.05 -15.46
CA PRO A 86 -3.56 3.81 -15.86
C PRO A 86 -4.72 2.97 -16.44
N PRO A 87 -4.50 1.91 -17.24
CA PRO A 87 -5.60 1.06 -17.72
C PRO A 87 -6.36 0.36 -16.59
N VAL A 88 -5.65 -0.10 -15.55
CA VAL A 88 -6.25 -0.75 -14.38
C VAL A 88 -6.97 0.29 -13.51
N GLU A 89 -6.38 1.47 -13.32
CA GLU A 89 -7.04 2.58 -12.63
C GLU A 89 -8.39 2.93 -13.28
N ALA A 90 -8.41 3.07 -14.62
CA ALA A 90 -9.62 3.38 -15.37
C ALA A 90 -10.68 2.27 -15.27
N ALA A 91 -10.26 0.99 -15.28
CA ALA A 91 -11.16 -0.14 -15.09
C ALA A 91 -11.80 -0.13 -13.68
N VAL A 92 -10.99 0.04 -12.64
CA VAL A 92 -11.46 0.16 -11.26
C VAL A 92 -12.43 1.32 -11.09
N ARG A 93 -12.11 2.51 -11.64
CA ARG A 93 -13.01 3.68 -11.60
C ARG A 93 -14.36 3.43 -12.27
N ARG A 94 -14.43 2.60 -13.31
CA ARG A 94 -15.71 2.23 -13.94
C ARG A 94 -16.56 1.32 -13.05
N VAL A 95 -15.93 0.39 -12.34
CA VAL A 95 -16.64 -0.52 -11.42
C VAL A 95 -17.18 0.25 -10.20
N LEU A 96 -16.39 1.17 -9.65
CA LEU A 96 -16.72 1.89 -8.40
C LEU A 96 -17.67 3.10 -8.57
N ARG A 97 -18.04 3.47 -9.80
CA ARG A 97 -19.02 4.55 -10.10
C ARG A 97 -20.45 4.03 -10.31
N ARG A 98 -20.67 2.73 -10.14
CA ARG A 98 -22.01 2.12 -10.10
C ARG A 98 -22.50 2.07 -8.66
#